data_AF-A0AAD4N1G3-F1
#
_entry.id   AF-A0AAD4N1G3-F1
#
_cell.length_a   1.000
_cell.length_b   1.000
_cell.length_c   1.000
_cell.angle_alpha   90.00
_cell.angle_beta   90.00
_cell.angle_gamma   90.00
#
_symmetry.space_group_name_H-M   'P 1'
#
loop_
_entity.id
_entity.type
_entity.pdbx_description
1 polymer ?
#
loop_
_entity_poly.entity_id
_entity_poly.type
_entity_poly.pdbx_seq_one_letter_code
_entity_poly.pdbx_strand_id
1 'polypeptide(L)'
;MQGDGISLESLQQIIDAMKSVGWSLQNVIFGIGCALLQKLDRDTQKCAYKCSQVTISGESHHVCKNPTTDAGKRSKKGRLVLEKRADDNYVTVQEGLGDEKKNGRLLVDHTLDQIREKAELPIVREFNQSRMKMNGHGDAKDA
;
A
#
# COMPACT_ATOMS: atom_id res chain seq x y z
N MET A 1 -24.30 -11.19 -9.69
CA MET A 1 -23.36 -10.05 -9.64
C MET A 1 -24.06 -8.89 -8.94
N GLN A 2 -23.39 -8.20 -8.02
CA GLN A 2 -23.89 -7.02 -7.32
C GLN A 2 -22.95 -5.85 -7.55
N GLY A 3 -23.44 -4.74 -8.10
CA GLY A 3 -22.62 -3.56 -8.42
C GLY A 3 -23.14 -2.24 -7.87
N ASP A 4 -24.38 -2.20 -7.40
CA ASP A 4 -25.00 -0.98 -6.88
C ASP A 4 -24.72 -0.80 -5.38
N GLY A 5 -24.41 0.44 -4.99
CA GLY A 5 -24.20 0.80 -3.59
C GLY A 5 -23.04 0.11 -2.87
N ILE A 6 -22.12 -0.54 -3.59
CA ILE A 6 -21.00 -1.24 -2.95
C ILE A 6 -19.94 -0.26 -2.47
N SER A 7 -19.55 -0.39 -1.20
CA SER A 7 -18.43 0.26 -0.51
C SER A 7 -17.70 -0.79 0.32
N LEU A 8 -16.58 -0.44 0.95
CA LEU A 8 -15.89 -1.36 1.86
C LEU A 8 -16.79 -1.80 3.03
N GLU A 9 -17.63 -0.90 3.52
CA GLU A 9 -18.57 -1.16 4.62
C GLU A 9 -19.72 -2.08 4.18
N SER A 10 -20.38 -1.78 3.06
CA SER A 10 -21.50 -2.61 2.59
C SER A 10 -21.02 -3.97 2.09
N LEU A 11 -19.80 -4.08 1.55
CA LEU A 11 -19.20 -5.35 1.18
C LEU A 11 -19.10 -6.30 2.39
N GLN A 12 -18.62 -5.82 3.54
CA GLN A 12 -18.52 -6.62 4.75
C GLN A 12 -19.91 -7.13 5.21
N GLN A 13 -20.89 -6.23 5.25
CA GLN A 13 -22.27 -6.57 5.64
C GLN A 13 -22.89 -7.64 4.73
N ILE A 14 -22.68 -7.53 3.41
CA ILE A 14 -23.20 -8.52 2.45
C ILE A 14 -22.50 -9.86 2.61
N ILE A 15 -21.18 -9.88 2.80
CA ILE A 15 -20.40 -11.11 3.02
C ILE A 15 -20.89 -11.83 4.29
N ASP A 16 -21.10 -11.08 5.38
CA ASP A 16 -21.58 -11.65 6.64
C ASP A 16 -23.01 -12.19 6.51
N ALA A 17 -23.90 -11.48 5.79
CA ALA A 17 -25.24 -11.95 5.49
C ALA A 17 -25.21 -13.26 4.68
N MET A 18 -24.44 -13.32 3.59
CA MET A 18 -24.28 -14.53 2.77
C MET A 18 -23.76 -15.70 3.60
N LYS A 19 -22.75 -15.46 4.44
CA LYS A 19 -22.20 -16.48 5.33
C LYS A 19 -23.25 -17.02 6.32
N SER A 20 -24.07 -16.14 6.90
CA SER A 20 -25.09 -16.53 7.88
C SER A 20 -26.19 -17.44 7.31
N VAL A 21 -26.50 -17.29 6.02
CA VAL A 21 -27.46 -18.16 5.31
C VAL A 21 -26.79 -19.35 4.61
N GLY A 22 -25.49 -19.56 4.80
CA GLY A 22 -24.74 -20.70 4.24
C GLY A 22 -24.40 -20.57 2.75
N TRP A 23 -24.43 -19.36 2.19
CA TRP A 23 -24.10 -19.13 0.78
C TRP A 23 -22.60 -18.94 0.57
N SER A 24 -22.05 -19.63 -0.44
CA SER A 24 -20.65 -19.48 -0.85
C SER A 24 -20.39 -18.14 -1.54
N LEU A 25 -19.26 -17.50 -1.22
CA LEU A 25 -18.80 -16.28 -1.90
C LEU A 25 -18.38 -16.52 -3.35
N GLN A 26 -18.15 -17.76 -3.77
CA GLN A 26 -17.86 -18.08 -5.19
C GLN A 26 -19.06 -17.81 -6.12
N ASN A 27 -20.26 -17.67 -5.55
CA ASN A 27 -21.50 -17.44 -6.31
C ASN A 27 -21.73 -15.96 -6.66
N VAL A 28 -20.88 -15.05 -6.19
CA VAL A 28 -21.07 -13.61 -6.35
C VAL A 28 -19.83 -12.94 -6.92
N ILE A 29 -20.07 -11.89 -7.72
CA ILE A 29 -19.06 -10.95 -8.19
C ILE A 29 -19.53 -9.56 -7.77
N PHE A 30 -18.63 -8.78 -7.17
CA PHE A 30 -18.89 -7.41 -6.75
C PHE A 30 -18.28 -6.40 -7.72
N GLY A 31 -19.06 -5.40 -8.12
CA GLY A 31 -18.58 -4.21 -8.82
C GLY A 31 -18.55 -3.02 -7.88
N ILE A 32 -17.43 -2.29 -7.82
CA ILE A 32 -17.29 -1.10 -6.98
C ILE A 32 -16.91 0.09 -7.87
N GLY A 33 -17.82 1.06 -7.98
CA GLY A 33 -17.64 2.29 -8.77
C GLY A 33 -17.21 3.47 -7.91
N CYS A 34 -18.10 4.46 -7.77
CA CYS A 34 -17.80 5.75 -7.11
C CYS A 34 -17.24 5.61 -5.68
N ALA A 35 -17.67 4.62 -4.91
CA ALA A 35 -17.14 4.41 -3.56
C ALA A 35 -15.64 4.06 -3.56
N LEU A 36 -15.14 3.40 -4.59
CA LEU A 36 -13.73 3.04 -4.71
C LEU A 36 -12.89 4.20 -5.25
N LEU A 37 -13.43 4.95 -6.21
CA LEU A 37 -12.63 5.91 -7.00
C LEU A 37 -12.87 7.38 -6.65
N GLN A 38 -13.99 7.74 -6.00
CA GLN A 38 -14.39 9.13 -5.76
C GLN A 38 -14.68 9.47 -4.29
N LYS A 39 -15.02 8.48 -3.45
CA LYS A 39 -15.23 8.69 -2.01
C LYS A 39 -13.92 8.61 -1.22
N LEU A 40 -12.85 9.17 -1.77
CA LEU A 40 -11.52 9.27 -1.17
C LEU A 40 -11.02 10.70 -1.36
N ASP A 41 -10.33 11.22 -0.35
CA ASP A 41 -9.68 12.52 -0.42
C ASP A 41 -8.22 12.44 0.05
N ARG A 42 -7.50 13.57 -0.05
CA ARG A 42 -6.10 13.68 0.38
C ARG A 42 -5.91 13.31 1.85
N ASP A 43 -6.89 13.61 2.70
CA ASP A 43 -6.82 13.43 4.14
C ASP A 43 -7.11 12.00 4.58
N THR A 44 -7.77 11.21 3.73
CA THR A 44 -8.07 9.79 3.96
C THR A 44 -6.80 9.00 4.34
N GLN A 45 -5.67 9.29 3.70
CA GLN A 45 -4.35 8.73 4.04
C GLN A 45 -3.38 9.77 4.62
N LYS A 46 -3.89 10.97 4.95
CA LYS A 46 -3.10 12.11 5.47
C LYS A 46 -1.89 12.46 4.60
N CYS A 47 -2.03 12.35 3.27
CA CYS A 47 -0.97 12.66 2.32
C CYS A 47 -0.52 14.13 2.47
N ALA A 48 0.77 14.34 2.74
CA ALA A 48 1.32 15.67 3.00
C ALA A 48 2.78 15.79 2.55
N TYR A 49 3.12 16.97 2.00
CA TYR A 49 4.49 17.37 1.70
C TYR A 49 4.98 18.41 2.72
N LYS A 50 6.21 18.26 3.22
CA LYS A 50 6.81 19.15 4.23
C LYS A 50 8.32 19.24 4.00
N CYS A 51 8.86 20.45 4.06
CA CYS A 51 10.31 20.65 4.13
C CYS A 51 10.84 20.12 5.47
N SER A 52 11.93 19.35 5.44
CA SER A 52 12.58 18.79 6.62
C SER A 52 14.02 19.29 6.81
N GLN A 53 14.65 19.85 5.78
CA GLN A 53 16.00 20.42 5.82
C GLN A 53 16.15 21.57 4.81
N VAL A 54 16.91 22.59 5.19
CA VAL A 54 17.33 23.70 4.30
C VAL A 54 18.85 23.88 4.39
N THR A 55 19.46 24.44 3.35
CA THR A 55 20.87 24.84 3.37
C THR A 55 20.96 26.36 3.28
N ILE A 56 21.59 27.00 4.27
CA ILE A 56 21.74 28.45 4.37
C ILE A 56 23.23 28.73 4.50
N SER A 57 23.80 29.55 3.61
CA SER A 57 25.23 29.89 3.63
C SER A 57 26.18 28.68 3.63
N GLY A 58 25.77 27.57 3.00
CA GLY A 58 26.56 26.33 2.95
C GLY A 58 26.31 25.39 4.15
N GLU A 59 25.62 25.84 5.19
CA GLU A 59 25.32 25.03 6.37
C GLU A 59 23.91 24.42 6.29
N SER A 60 23.78 23.17 6.73
CA SER A 60 22.50 22.47 6.71
C SER A 60 21.75 22.65 8.03
N HIS A 61 20.51 23.11 7.95
CA HIS A 61 19.62 23.30 9.10
C HIS A 61 18.40 22.38 9.00
N HIS A 62 18.08 21.71 10.11
CA HIS A 62 16.87 20.90 10.21
C HIS A 62 15.66 21.80 10.46
N VAL A 63 14.59 21.59 9.70
CA VAL A 63 13.33 22.31 9.87
C VAL A 63 12.19 21.31 10.08
N CYS A 64 11.20 21.69 10.88
CA CYS A 64 9.97 20.91 11.01
C CYS A 64 8.81 21.81 11.46
N LYS A 65 7.59 21.41 11.10
CA LYS A 65 6.38 22.00 11.64
C LYS A 65 6.06 21.30 12.98
N ASN A 66 5.81 22.08 14.03
CA ASN A 66 5.37 21.58 15.32
C ASN A 66 4.27 22.50 15.89
N PRO A 67 3.01 22.32 15.46
CA PRO A 67 1.93 23.21 15.88
C PRO A 67 1.53 22.91 17.33
N THR A 68 1.31 23.96 18.13
CA THR A 68 0.95 23.85 19.55
C THR A 68 -0.41 23.21 19.79
N THR A 69 -1.33 23.33 18.84
CA THR A 69 -2.73 22.88 18.95
C THR A 69 -2.99 21.46 18.46
N ASP A 70 -2.03 20.83 17.79
CA ASP A 70 -2.23 19.50 17.19
C ASP A 70 -0.89 18.75 17.03
N ALA A 71 -0.52 17.97 18.05
CA ALA A 71 0.69 17.17 18.05
C ALA A 71 0.73 16.15 16.90
N GLY A 72 -0.43 15.73 16.37
CA GLY A 72 -0.53 14.80 15.23
C GLY A 72 -0.07 15.42 13.91
N LYS A 73 0.07 16.75 13.83
CA LYS A 73 0.57 17.48 12.66
C LYS A 73 2.07 17.80 12.74
N ARG A 74 2.78 17.25 13.72
CA ARG A 74 4.24 17.38 13.81
C ARG A 74 4.92 16.68 12.64
N SER A 75 5.79 17.38 11.91
CA SER A 75 6.55 16.79 10.80
C SER A 75 7.90 16.25 11.27
N LYS A 76 8.47 15.33 10.49
CA LYS A 76 9.85 14.87 10.65
C LYS A 76 10.85 15.98 10.28
N LYS A 77 12.09 15.87 10.76
CA LYS A 77 13.19 16.82 10.55
C LYS A 77 14.44 16.14 9.98
N GLY A 78 15.29 16.92 9.32
CA GLY A 78 16.53 16.48 8.70
C GLY A 78 16.34 15.68 7.42
N ARG A 79 17.42 15.05 6.97
CA ARG A 79 17.38 14.08 5.87
C ARG A 79 16.73 12.79 6.33
N LEU A 80 15.87 12.22 5.49
CA LEU A 80 15.07 11.05 5.83
C LEU A 80 15.53 9.85 5.00
N VAL A 81 15.57 8.68 5.63
CA VAL A 81 15.82 7.39 4.97
C VAL A 81 14.74 6.41 5.43
N LEU A 82 14.21 5.61 4.51
CA LEU A 82 13.29 4.52 4.83
C LEU A 82 14.09 3.22 4.88
N GLU A 83 14.08 2.57 6.03
CA GLU A 83 14.79 1.31 6.25
C GLU A 83 13.80 0.20 6.54
N LYS A 84 14.09 -1.00 6.00
CA LYS A 84 13.38 -2.21 6.34
C LYS A 84 14.16 -2.93 7.43
N ARG A 85 13.52 -3.19 8.56
CA ARG A 85 14.11 -3.88 9.71
C ARG A 85 14.05 -5.40 9.54
N ALA A 86 14.79 -6.10 10.39
CA ALA A 86 14.86 -7.57 10.40
C ALA A 86 13.50 -8.24 10.73
N ASP A 87 12.60 -7.53 11.39
CA ASP A 87 11.23 -7.96 11.73
C ASP A 87 10.21 -7.64 10.62
N ASP A 88 10.66 -7.36 9.40
CA ASP A 88 9.85 -6.98 8.24
C ASP A 88 9.11 -5.63 8.36
N ASN A 89 9.30 -4.90 9.46
CA ASN A 89 8.73 -3.57 9.65
C ASN A 89 9.57 -2.48 8.97
N TYR A 90 8.92 -1.41 8.55
CA TYR A 90 9.58 -0.22 8.02
C TYR A 90 9.77 0.85 9.10
N VAL A 91 10.94 1.48 9.13
CA VAL A 91 11.22 2.65 9.95
C VAL A 91 11.72 3.80 9.10
N THR A 92 11.23 5.01 9.36
CA THR A 92 11.84 6.22 8.81
C THR A 92 12.88 6.74 9.78
N VAL A 93 14.16 6.67 9.40
CA VAL A 93 15.27 7.29 10.13
C VAL A 93 15.30 8.79 9.79
N GLN A 94 15.38 9.63 10.84
CA GLN A 94 15.56 11.07 10.72
C GLN A 94 17.03 11.43 10.86
N GLU A 95 17.44 12.55 10.26
CA GLU A 95 18.82 13.04 10.32
C GLU A 95 19.85 12.03 9.74
N GLY A 96 19.41 11.20 8.79
CA GLY A 96 20.28 10.24 8.09
C GLY A 96 21.11 10.90 6.98
N LEU A 97 21.75 10.09 6.14
CA LEU A 97 22.49 10.59 4.97
C LEU A 97 21.55 11.05 3.83
N GLY A 98 20.31 10.57 3.84
CA GLY A 98 19.36 10.72 2.74
C GLY A 98 19.80 9.94 1.51
N ASP A 99 18.93 9.86 0.50
CA ASP A 99 19.31 9.27 -0.78
C ASP A 99 20.23 10.22 -1.58
N GLU A 100 21.05 9.63 -2.45
CA GLU A 100 21.88 10.39 -3.39
C GLU A 100 21.03 11.33 -4.25
N LYS A 101 21.58 12.51 -4.59
CA LYS A 101 20.90 13.47 -5.45
C LYS A 101 20.76 12.89 -6.86
N LYS A 102 19.52 12.59 -7.24
CA LYS A 102 19.17 12.14 -8.59
C LYS A 102 18.83 13.38 -9.42
N ASN A 103 19.74 13.78 -10.30
CA ASN A 103 19.68 15.01 -11.11
C ASN A 103 18.61 14.98 -12.22
N GLY A 104 17.34 14.77 -11.85
CA GLY A 104 16.20 14.85 -12.77
C GLY A 104 16.07 13.71 -13.79
N ARG A 105 16.83 12.61 -13.64
CA ARG A 105 16.77 11.45 -14.53
C ARG A 105 15.87 10.36 -13.96
N LEU A 106 15.06 9.73 -14.82
CA LEU A 106 14.34 8.50 -14.48
C LEU A 106 15.35 7.36 -14.37
N LEU A 107 15.54 6.80 -13.18
CA LEU A 107 16.50 5.71 -12.93
C LEU A 107 15.85 4.34 -12.91
N VAL A 108 14.57 4.28 -12.55
CA VAL A 108 13.80 3.04 -12.42
C VAL A 108 12.44 3.31 -13.03
N ASP A 109 12.08 2.46 -13.98
CA ASP A 109 10.74 2.43 -14.56
C ASP A 109 10.09 1.10 -14.19
N HIS A 110 8.85 1.17 -13.67
CA HIS A 110 8.14 -0.01 -13.17
C HIS A 110 6.97 -0.35 -14.08
N THR A 111 6.88 -1.61 -14.47
CA THR A 111 5.69 -2.10 -15.17
C THR A 111 4.53 -2.29 -14.18
N LEU A 112 3.30 -2.28 -14.71
CA LEU A 112 2.11 -2.52 -13.89
C LEU A 112 2.16 -3.89 -13.19
N ASP A 113 2.72 -4.90 -13.86
CA ASP A 113 2.83 -6.25 -13.29
C ASP A 113 3.83 -6.31 -12.15
N GLN A 114 4.95 -5.59 -12.24
CA GLN A 114 5.89 -5.46 -11.11
C GLN A 114 5.24 -4.78 -9.90
N ILE A 115 4.37 -3.80 -10.12
CA ILE A 115 3.64 -3.13 -9.04
C ILE A 115 2.63 -4.09 -8.40
N ARG A 116 1.88 -4.85 -9.22
CA ARG A 116 0.92 -5.86 -8.73
C ARG A 116 1.61 -6.94 -7.91
N GLU A 117 2.73 -7.47 -8.41
CA GLU A 117 3.52 -8.48 -7.70
C GLU A 117 3.96 -7.95 -6.33
N LYS A 118 4.52 -6.74 -6.27
CA LYS A 118 4.96 -6.12 -5.00
C LYS A 118 3.81 -5.90 -4.01
N ALA A 119 2.63 -5.51 -4.50
CA ALA A 119 1.45 -5.23 -3.67
C ALA A 119 0.67 -6.48 -3.25
N GLU A 120 0.97 -7.65 -3.82
CA GLU A 120 0.22 -8.87 -3.56
C GLU A 120 0.35 -9.33 -2.11
N LEU A 121 -0.80 -9.66 -1.50
CA LEU A 121 -0.87 -10.11 -0.12
C LEU A 121 -0.26 -11.51 0.04
N PRO A 122 0.44 -11.80 1.15
CA PRO A 122 1.02 -13.13 1.40
C PRO A 122 0.03 -14.28 1.22
N ILE A 123 -1.18 -14.14 1.76
CA ILE A 123 -2.24 -15.16 1.65
C ILE A 123 -2.67 -15.45 0.20
N VAL A 124 -2.64 -14.44 -0.68
CA VAL A 124 -2.98 -14.62 -2.09
C VAL A 124 -1.83 -15.33 -2.83
N ARG A 125 -0.58 -14.97 -2.51
CA ARG A 125 0.60 -15.66 -3.05
C ARG A 125 0.61 -17.14 -2.67
N GLU A 126 0.37 -17.45 -1.39
CA GLU A 126 0.29 -18.83 -0.88
C GLU A 126 -0.81 -19.63 -1.57
N PHE A 127 -1.99 -19.03 -1.74
CA PHE A 127 -3.11 -19.63 -2.46
C PHE A 127 -2.74 -19.95 -3.92
N ASN A 128 -2.16 -18.98 -4.63
CA ASN A 128 -1.76 -19.15 -6.03
C ASN A 128 -0.69 -20.24 -6.21
N GLN A 129 0.30 -20.29 -5.31
CA GLN A 129 1.33 -21.33 -5.31
C GLN A 129 0.74 -22.73 -5.06
N SER A 130 -0.19 -22.85 -4.12
CA SER A 130 -0.86 -24.11 -3.80
C SER A 130 -1.70 -24.61 -4.98
N ARG A 131 -2.43 -23.70 -5.64
CA ARG A 131 -3.18 -24.01 -6.85
C ARG A 131 -2.29 -24.47 -8.01
N MET A 132 -1.14 -23.83 -8.24
CA MET A 132 -0.19 -24.22 -9.28
C MET A 132 0.38 -25.63 -9.05
N LYS A 133 0.68 -25.98 -7.80
CA LYS A 133 1.15 -27.33 -7.44
C LYS A 133 0.09 -28.41 -7.68
N MET A 134 -1.18 -28.12 -7.39
CA MET A 134 -2.28 -29.06 -7.66
C MET A 134 -2.53 -29.27 -9.15
N ASN A 135 -2.42 -28.21 -9.96
CA ASN A 135 -2.66 -28.29 -11.41
C ASN A 135 -1.47 -28.89 -12.19
N GLY A 136 -0.27 -28.95 -11.60
CA GLY A 136 0.93 -29.54 -12.22
C GLY A 136 1.06 -31.06 -12.09
N HIS A 137 0.08 -31.76 -11.48
CA HIS A 137 0.10 -33.21 -11.28
C HIS A 137 -0.68 -34.01 -12.35
N GLY A 138 -1.04 -33.38 -13.47
CA GLY A 138 -1.89 -33.98 -14.52
C GLY A 138 -1.19 -34.57 -15.76
N ASP A 139 0.12 -34.34 -15.95
CA ASP A 139 0.82 -34.76 -17.18
C ASP A 139 2.05 -35.66 -16.90
N ALA A 140 1.88 -36.65 -16.02
CA ALA A 140 2.79 -37.78 -15.90
C ALA A 140 2.15 -39.03 -16.53
N LYS A 141 2.28 -39.10 -17.87
CA LYS A 141 2.36 -40.29 -18.73
C LYS A 141 1.89 -41.62 -18.10
N ASP A 142 0.70 -42.07 -18.50
CA ASP A 142 0.45 -43.50 -18.61
C ASP A 142 1.16 -44.04 -19.86
N ALA A 143 1.78 -45.20 -19.67
CA ALA A 143 2.62 -45.96 -20.60
C ALA A 143 1.82 -46.64 -21.72
#